data_AF-A0A165E906-F1
#
_entry.id   AF-A0A165E906-F1
#
_cell.length_a   1.000
_cell.length_b   1.000
_cell.length_c   1.000
_cell.angle_alpha   90.00
_cell.angle_beta   90.00
_cell.angle_gamma   90.00
#
_symmetry.space_group_name_H-M   'P 1'
#
loop_
_entity.id
_entity.type
_entity.pdbx_description
1 polymer ?
#
loop_
_entity_poly.entity_id
_entity_poly.type
_entity_poly.pdbx_seq_one_letter_code
_entity_poly.pdbx_strand_id
1 'polypeptide(L)'
;MLPLSANGRLDIFHFLLPAMFVARRLPRARALARFNSSLATQKPEHPLDTLRAVASLRREPTALAGLVTKAVADNDEKATWSHLVRELGNNPSLGDRWEHIDALLARPQARERQKVTSQRSHALAVEKINQAPQEELMFAVNDVLELRFPDAPFMSVEHALQLQAAVPNADDNPNGIFLRWLATLPPRLVRVSTKWERSLFKADTVRADAARQIRVLEDHIAKTTPKALDAVPVRRALMHAYGSTRVAADDAARHWDAIRAAYASGADRVHIRALETALAVPRTVDGVHAVWAQIQKLPVPPPSDTVNMPVPDAFYALNLVRVGALDEAEEIAKKWPLHSRIGWVVKSHSGKEKTEKGHATKRFDNILQVTRRNRERAEVLANNGLDQEDVLYMFSLHSPFANDLNLKRRPRQQ
;
A
#
# COMPACT_ATOMS: atom_id res chain seq x y z
N MET A 1 66.46 -34.00 -41.15
CA MET A 1 66.61 -33.27 -42.42
C MET A 1 65.49 -32.24 -42.51
N LEU A 2 65.83 -30.96 -42.40
CA LEU A 2 65.01 -29.83 -42.84
C LEU A 2 65.22 -29.62 -44.34
N PRO A 3 64.26 -28.98 -45.04
CA PRO A 3 64.54 -27.59 -45.41
C PRO A 3 63.37 -26.62 -45.20
N LEU A 4 63.79 -25.35 -45.12
CA LEU A 4 63.06 -24.10 -44.89
C LEU A 4 62.46 -23.50 -46.18
N SER A 5 61.47 -22.62 -45.96
CA SER A 5 61.17 -21.34 -46.66
C SER A 5 59.70 -21.26 -47.11
N ALA A 6 58.81 -20.59 -46.35
CA ALA A 6 58.58 -19.15 -46.22
C ALA A 6 57.66 -18.56 -47.30
N ASN A 7 56.54 -17.99 -46.82
CA ASN A 7 55.58 -17.02 -47.37
C ASN A 7 54.17 -17.52 -46.97
N GLY A 8 53.44 -16.93 -46.02
CA GLY A 8 53.28 -15.51 -45.75
C GLY A 8 51.92 -15.06 -46.29
N ARG A 9 50.85 -15.28 -45.53
CA ARG A 9 49.62 -14.46 -45.50
C ARG A 9 48.64 -15.01 -44.46
N LEU A 10 48.49 -14.23 -43.39
CA LEU A 10 47.39 -14.30 -42.43
C LEU A 10 46.14 -13.75 -43.12
N ASP A 11 45.18 -14.62 -43.43
CA ASP A 11 43.81 -14.18 -43.72
C ASP A 11 42.96 -14.33 -42.45
N ILE A 12 42.87 -13.21 -41.75
CA ILE A 12 41.95 -12.95 -40.66
C ILE A 12 40.55 -12.81 -41.26
N PHE A 13 39.73 -13.85 -41.16
CA PHE A 13 38.30 -13.73 -41.45
C PHE A 13 37.61 -12.96 -40.31
N HIS A 14 37.41 -11.68 -40.56
CA HIS A 14 36.50 -10.80 -39.85
C HIS A 14 35.06 -11.36 -39.89
N PHE A 15 34.57 -11.86 -38.77
CA PHE A 15 33.13 -11.88 -38.52
C PHE A 15 32.70 -10.48 -38.07
N LEU A 16 32.24 -9.71 -39.05
CA LEU A 16 31.55 -8.43 -38.87
C LEU A 16 30.20 -8.69 -38.19
N LEU A 17 30.13 -8.45 -36.89
CA LEU A 17 28.88 -8.18 -36.19
C LEU A 17 28.36 -6.81 -36.65
N PRO A 18 27.14 -6.67 -37.18
CA PRO A 18 26.54 -5.36 -37.34
C PRO A 18 26.17 -4.83 -35.95
N ALA A 19 27.03 -3.94 -35.44
CA ALA A 19 26.70 -3.03 -34.35
C ALA A 19 25.57 -2.11 -34.82
N MET A 20 24.32 -2.52 -34.62
CA MET A 20 23.18 -1.63 -34.76
C MET A 20 23.21 -0.62 -33.62
N PHE A 21 23.77 0.54 -33.95
CA PHE A 21 23.59 1.81 -33.24
C PHE A 21 22.08 2.13 -33.17
N VAL A 22 21.42 1.66 -32.11
CA VAL A 22 20.16 2.28 -31.67
C VAL A 22 20.56 3.54 -30.91
N ALA A 23 20.40 4.67 -31.60
CA ALA A 23 20.54 6.01 -31.04
C ALA A 23 19.69 6.13 -29.76
N ARG A 24 20.34 5.94 -28.60
CA ARG A 24 19.82 6.40 -27.32
C ARG A 24 19.65 7.91 -27.40
N ARG A 25 18.44 8.37 -27.67
CA ARG A 25 18.03 9.73 -27.34
C ARG A 25 18.12 9.88 -25.83
N LEU A 26 19.29 10.28 -25.36
CA LEU A 26 19.49 10.91 -24.06
C LEU A 26 18.49 12.07 -23.95
N PRO A 27 17.59 12.10 -22.96
CA PRO A 27 16.94 13.35 -22.62
C PRO A 27 18.04 14.31 -22.15
N ARG A 28 18.23 15.38 -22.92
CA ARG A 28 19.08 16.53 -22.62
C ARG A 28 18.96 16.89 -21.15
N ALA A 29 20.11 16.97 -20.47
CA ALA A 29 20.26 17.65 -19.20
C ALA A 29 19.68 19.08 -19.33
N ARG A 30 18.44 19.25 -18.86
CA ARG A 30 17.89 20.59 -18.64
C ARG A 30 18.48 21.07 -17.32
N ALA A 31 19.36 22.04 -17.48
CA ALA A 31 19.88 23.00 -16.51
C ALA A 31 19.28 22.89 -15.10
N LEU A 32 20.19 22.78 -14.13
CA LEU A 32 20.03 23.24 -12.76
C LEU A 32 19.37 24.63 -12.75
N ALA A 33 18.05 24.67 -12.67
CA ALA A 33 17.34 25.85 -12.26
C ALA A 33 17.54 25.97 -10.74
N ARG A 34 18.50 26.80 -10.37
CA ARG A 34 18.57 27.43 -9.05
C ARG A 34 17.18 28.00 -8.74
N PHE A 35 16.43 27.35 -7.86
CA PHE A 35 15.25 27.96 -7.27
C PHE A 35 15.74 28.96 -6.23
N ASN A 36 15.87 30.21 -6.67
CA ASN A 36 15.91 31.35 -5.77
C ASN A 36 14.65 31.34 -4.92
N SER A 37 14.86 31.55 -3.63
CA SER A 37 13.83 31.85 -2.65
C SER A 37 13.02 33.06 -3.10
N SER A 38 11.81 32.85 -3.58
CA SER A 38 10.75 33.85 -3.47
C SER A 38 9.96 33.51 -2.22
N LEU A 39 10.01 34.40 -1.23
CA LEU A 39 9.04 34.53 -0.14
C LEU A 39 7.65 34.80 -0.74
N ALA A 40 7.07 33.79 -1.38
CA ALA A 40 5.63 33.74 -1.57
C ALA A 40 5.06 33.45 -0.20
N THR A 41 4.24 34.37 0.31
CA THR A 41 3.38 34.18 1.47
C THR A 41 2.63 32.86 1.31
N GLN A 42 3.21 31.78 1.84
CA GLN A 42 2.56 30.48 1.91
C GLN A 42 1.33 30.71 2.76
N LYS A 43 0.15 30.52 2.16
CA LYS A 43 -1.09 30.43 2.93
C LYS A 43 -0.82 29.46 4.09
N PRO A 44 -1.22 29.78 5.33
CA PRO A 44 -1.01 28.87 6.45
C PRO A 44 -1.61 27.52 6.08
N GLU A 45 -0.76 26.49 6.00
CA GLU A 45 -1.20 25.15 5.68
C GLU A 45 -2.15 24.68 6.79
N HIS A 46 -3.31 24.16 6.41
CA HIS A 46 -4.27 23.67 7.38
C HIS A 46 -3.66 22.45 8.11
N PRO A 47 -3.67 22.36 9.46
CA PRO A 47 -3.07 21.26 10.21
C PRO A 47 -3.45 19.85 9.73
N LEU A 48 -4.74 19.65 9.43
CA LEU A 48 -5.25 18.39 8.90
C LEU A 48 -4.68 18.03 7.51
N ASP A 49 -4.32 19.01 6.68
CA ASP A 49 -3.73 18.73 5.37
C ASP A 49 -2.29 18.22 5.51
N THR A 50 -1.52 18.80 6.43
CA THR A 50 -0.19 18.30 6.79
C THR A 50 -0.28 16.89 7.37
N LEU A 51 -1.19 16.65 8.31
CA LEU A 51 -1.39 15.34 8.92
C LEU A 51 -1.78 14.27 7.88
N ARG A 52 -2.73 14.60 6.99
CA ARG A 52 -3.10 13.71 5.87
C ARG A 52 -1.95 13.49 4.90
N ALA A 53 -1.13 14.50 4.63
CA ALA A 53 0.04 14.35 3.77
C ALA A 53 1.07 13.39 4.36
N VAL A 54 1.32 13.45 5.67
CA VAL A 54 2.19 12.49 6.38
C VAL A 54 1.56 11.10 6.41
N ALA A 55 0.28 10.98 6.79
CA ALA A 55 -0.43 9.70 6.84
C ALA A 55 -0.49 8.99 5.47
N SER A 56 -0.59 9.77 4.39
CA SER A 56 -0.54 9.30 3.00
C SER A 56 0.86 9.27 2.39
N LEU A 57 1.94 9.38 3.19
CA LEU A 57 3.35 9.31 2.75
C LEU A 57 3.73 10.31 1.65
N ARG A 58 2.94 11.36 1.46
CA ARG A 58 3.22 12.46 0.52
C ARG A 58 4.15 13.50 1.12
N ARG A 59 4.35 13.49 2.44
CA ARG A 59 5.26 14.38 3.17
C ARG A 59 6.03 13.60 4.23
N GLU A 60 7.27 14.03 4.45
CA GLU A 60 8.13 13.46 5.49
C GLU A 60 7.57 13.71 6.90
N PRO A 61 7.76 12.78 7.86
CA PRO A 61 7.22 12.91 9.22
C PRO A 61 7.74 14.12 10.02
N THR A 62 8.88 14.72 9.64
CA THR A 62 9.43 15.91 10.32
C THR A 62 8.47 17.09 10.32
N ALA A 63 7.52 17.11 9.37
CA ALA A 63 6.44 18.09 9.32
C ALA A 63 5.46 18.02 10.50
N LEU A 64 5.48 16.94 11.30
CA LEU A 64 4.62 16.79 12.48
C LEU A 64 5.05 17.69 13.64
N ALA A 65 6.33 18.05 13.76
CA ALA A 65 6.85 18.80 14.91
C ALA A 65 6.10 20.13 15.12
N GLY A 66 5.90 20.91 14.05
CA GLY A 66 5.13 22.16 14.13
C GLY A 66 3.66 21.96 14.50
N LEU A 67 3.06 20.82 14.15
CA LEU A 67 1.70 20.46 14.58
C LEU A 67 1.66 20.11 16.06
N VAL A 68 2.69 19.43 16.59
CA VAL A 68 2.79 19.13 18.02
C VAL A 68 2.95 20.41 18.82
N THR A 69 3.87 21.30 18.44
CA THR A 69 4.06 22.59 19.13
C THR A 69 2.74 23.37 19.20
N LYS A 70 2.02 23.44 18.07
CA LYS A 70 0.71 24.11 18.02
C LYS A 70 -0.33 23.39 18.88
N ALA A 71 -0.42 22.06 18.80
CA ALA A 71 -1.40 21.28 19.57
C ALA A 71 -1.13 21.32 21.09
N VAL A 72 0.13 21.45 21.49
CA VAL A 72 0.50 21.63 22.90
C VAL A 72 0.14 23.04 23.37
N ALA A 73 0.36 24.06 22.55
CA ALA A 73 0.04 25.47 22.89
C ALA A 73 -1.47 25.79 22.85
N ASP A 74 -2.19 25.28 21.85
CA ASP A 74 -3.61 25.53 21.67
C ASP A 74 -4.43 24.54 22.51
N ASN A 75 -5.31 25.04 23.38
CA ASN A 75 -6.21 24.20 24.19
C ASN A 75 -7.37 23.56 23.39
N ASP A 76 -7.35 23.65 22.05
CA ASP A 76 -8.50 23.36 21.19
C ASP A 76 -8.35 22.12 20.27
N GLU A 77 -9.50 21.48 20.02
CA GLU A 77 -9.80 20.28 19.22
C GLU A 77 -9.17 18.90 19.58
N LYS A 78 -9.97 18.06 20.27
CA LYS A 78 -9.68 16.64 20.58
C LYS A 78 -9.42 15.73 19.37
N ALA A 79 -9.98 16.01 18.19
CA ALA A 79 -9.95 15.08 17.05
C ALA A 79 -8.58 15.04 16.33
N THR A 80 -7.81 16.12 16.39
CA THR A 80 -6.50 16.22 15.75
C THR A 80 -5.41 15.53 16.58
N TRP A 81 -5.56 15.45 17.90
CA TRP A 81 -4.51 14.97 18.81
C TRP A 81 -4.35 13.46 18.79
N SER A 82 -5.44 12.69 18.86
CA SER A 82 -5.34 11.23 18.83
C SER A 82 -4.73 10.75 17.51
N HIS A 83 -5.03 11.42 16.39
CA HIS A 83 -4.41 11.11 15.10
C HIS A 83 -2.93 11.55 15.10
N LEU A 84 -2.58 12.69 15.71
CA LEU A 84 -1.17 13.10 15.84
C LEU A 84 -0.33 12.10 16.65
N VAL A 85 -0.81 11.64 17.81
CA VAL A 85 -0.16 10.59 18.61
C VAL A 85 0.04 9.31 17.79
N ARG A 86 -1.00 8.90 17.06
CA ARG A 86 -0.92 7.72 16.18
C ARG A 86 0.11 7.90 15.06
N GLU A 87 0.16 9.06 14.40
CA GLU A 87 1.17 9.28 13.36
C GLU A 87 2.58 9.31 13.96
N LEU A 88 2.79 9.95 15.11
CA LEU A 88 4.09 9.91 15.80
C LEU A 88 4.51 8.46 16.11
N GLY A 89 3.60 7.63 16.64
CA GLY A 89 3.84 6.22 16.92
C GLY A 89 4.15 5.38 15.65
N ASN A 90 3.60 5.76 14.51
CA ASN A 90 3.82 5.10 13.21
C ASN A 90 5.12 5.51 12.49
N ASN A 91 5.82 6.55 12.95
CA ASN A 91 6.98 7.11 12.26
C ASN A 91 8.26 7.00 13.12
N PRO A 92 8.94 5.83 13.13
CA PRO A 92 10.15 5.61 13.93
C PRO A 92 11.39 6.37 13.44
N SER A 93 11.33 7.02 12.26
CA SER A 93 12.40 7.90 11.77
C SER A 93 12.51 9.22 12.54
N LEU A 94 11.52 9.56 13.36
CA LEU A 94 11.52 10.74 14.23
C LEU A 94 12.13 10.39 15.59
N GLY A 95 13.35 10.87 15.86
CA GLY A 95 14.05 10.61 17.13
C GLY A 95 13.35 11.20 18.36
N ASP A 96 12.73 12.37 18.22
CA ASP A 96 12.04 13.14 19.27
C ASP A 96 10.56 12.76 19.44
N ARG A 97 10.04 11.80 18.65
CA ARG A 97 8.61 11.46 18.62
C ARG A 97 8.02 11.12 19.98
N TRP A 98 8.85 10.57 20.84
CA TRP A 98 8.48 10.07 22.15
C TRP A 98 8.31 11.21 23.17
N GLU A 99 9.14 12.24 23.09
CA GLU A 99 8.95 13.50 23.83
C GLU A 99 7.65 14.18 23.38
N HIS A 100 7.39 14.20 22.07
CA HIS A 100 6.15 14.71 21.50
C HIS A 100 4.91 13.92 21.94
N ILE A 101 4.99 12.59 21.95
CA ILE A 101 3.89 11.72 22.42
C ILE A 101 3.60 11.99 23.90
N ASP A 102 4.63 12.03 24.75
CA ASP A 102 4.46 12.25 26.18
C ASP A 102 3.83 13.63 26.46
N ALA A 103 4.28 14.68 25.77
CA ALA A 103 3.71 16.02 25.89
C ALA A 103 2.22 16.08 25.51
N LEU A 104 1.82 15.34 24.46
CA LEU A 104 0.42 15.24 24.04
C LEU A 104 -0.43 14.42 25.03
N LEU A 105 0.13 13.36 25.61
CA LEU A 105 -0.56 12.46 26.53
C LEU A 105 -0.65 12.99 27.97
N ALA A 106 0.22 13.93 28.36
CA ALA A 106 0.15 14.64 29.63
C ALA A 106 -1.09 15.57 29.75
N ARG A 107 -1.79 15.82 28.64
CA ARG A 107 -2.95 16.70 28.61
C ARG A 107 -4.18 16.04 29.28
N PRO A 108 -5.03 16.81 29.98
CA PRO A 108 -6.24 16.27 30.62
C PRO A 108 -7.21 15.58 29.65
N GLN A 109 -7.22 15.97 28.38
CA GLN A 109 -8.15 15.44 27.39
C GLN A 109 -7.57 14.26 26.57
N ALA A 110 -6.35 13.82 26.87
CA ALA A 110 -5.78 12.62 26.26
C ALA A 110 -6.60 11.39 26.66
N ARG A 111 -6.89 10.51 25.70
CA ARG A 111 -7.65 9.29 25.96
C ARG A 111 -6.85 8.35 26.84
N GLU A 112 -7.47 7.80 27.89
CA GLU A 112 -6.83 6.85 28.80
C GLU A 112 -6.24 5.65 28.05
N ARG A 113 -6.96 5.11 27.05
CA ARG A 113 -6.41 4.04 26.21
C ARG A 113 -5.06 4.42 25.56
N GLN A 114 -4.87 5.66 25.12
CA GLN A 114 -3.64 6.06 24.42
C GLN A 114 -2.47 6.21 25.39
N LYS A 115 -2.74 6.57 26.65
CA LYS A 115 -1.73 6.57 27.72
C LYS A 115 -1.26 5.15 28.02
N VAL A 116 -2.17 4.19 27.98
CA VAL A 116 -1.87 2.77 28.16
C VAL A 116 -1.10 2.20 26.97
N THR A 117 -1.54 2.49 25.74
CA THR A 117 -1.00 1.81 24.55
C THR A 117 0.28 2.42 24.02
N SER A 118 0.50 3.72 24.17
CA SER A 118 1.67 4.43 23.62
C SER A 118 2.95 4.19 24.43
N GLN A 119 3.42 2.94 24.46
CA GLN A 119 4.60 2.50 25.19
C GLN A 119 5.86 2.45 24.32
N ARG A 120 7.04 2.47 24.96
CA ARG A 120 8.36 2.47 24.30
C ARG A 120 8.79 1.12 23.70
N SER A 121 7.99 0.08 23.82
CA SER A 121 8.17 -1.21 23.12
C SER A 121 6.84 -1.94 22.97
N HIS A 122 6.77 -2.90 22.04
CA HIS A 122 5.60 -3.79 21.91
C HIS A 122 5.37 -4.63 23.17
N ALA A 123 6.43 -5.14 23.80
CA ALA A 123 6.34 -5.92 25.04
C ALA A 123 5.63 -5.14 26.17
N LEU A 124 6.05 -3.89 26.40
CA LEU A 124 5.44 -3.02 27.41
C LEU A 124 3.99 -2.67 27.06
N ALA A 125 3.69 -2.47 25.77
CA ALA A 125 2.33 -2.20 25.31
C ALA A 125 1.40 -3.40 25.54
N VAL A 126 1.89 -4.62 25.32
CA VAL A 126 1.16 -5.86 25.57
C VAL A 126 0.93 -6.07 27.08
N GLU A 127 1.96 -5.88 27.91
CA GLU A 127 1.85 -6.01 29.37
C GLU A 127 0.77 -5.09 29.95
N LYS A 128 0.67 -3.87 29.43
CA LYS A 128 -0.26 -2.85 29.93
C LYS A 128 -1.64 -2.91 29.28
N ILE A 129 -1.89 -3.74 28.27
CA ILE A 129 -3.15 -3.68 27.48
C ILE A 129 -4.40 -3.82 28.35
N ASN A 130 -4.33 -4.62 29.42
CA ASN A 130 -5.43 -4.88 30.35
C ASN A 130 -5.73 -3.71 31.30
N GLN A 131 -4.92 -2.65 31.26
CA GLN A 131 -5.16 -1.40 31.96
C GLN A 131 -6.04 -0.44 31.13
N ALA A 132 -6.28 -0.75 29.84
CA ALA A 132 -7.18 0.04 29.01
C ALA A 132 -8.64 -0.15 29.47
N PRO A 133 -9.50 0.89 29.38
CA PRO A 133 -10.93 0.74 29.65
C PRO A 133 -11.54 -0.37 28.79
N GLN A 134 -12.36 -1.24 29.39
CA GLN A 134 -12.87 -2.44 28.74
C GLN A 134 -13.66 -2.12 27.46
N GLU A 135 -14.44 -1.03 27.49
CA GLU A 135 -15.20 -0.51 26.36
C GLU A 135 -14.32 0.02 25.21
N GLU A 136 -13.05 0.33 25.51
CA GLU A 136 -12.06 0.81 24.55
C GLU A 136 -11.01 -0.24 24.17
N LEU A 137 -11.08 -1.44 24.74
CA LEU A 137 -10.01 -2.44 24.64
C LEU A 137 -9.66 -2.81 23.20
N MET A 138 -10.66 -3.00 22.34
CA MET A 138 -10.39 -3.31 20.92
C MET A 138 -9.81 -2.12 20.14
N PHE A 139 -10.06 -0.88 20.57
CA PHE A 139 -9.35 0.27 20.04
C PHE A 139 -7.90 0.31 20.55
N ALA A 140 -7.69 0.00 21.83
CA ALA A 140 -6.37 -0.11 22.41
C ALA A 140 -5.53 -1.18 21.69
N VAL A 141 -6.10 -2.34 21.39
CA VAL A 141 -5.46 -3.40 20.57
C VAL A 141 -5.02 -2.85 19.21
N ASN A 142 -5.86 -2.08 18.51
CA ASN A 142 -5.46 -1.48 17.24
C ASN A 142 -4.33 -0.47 17.42
N ASP A 143 -4.40 0.38 18.45
CA ASP A 143 -3.36 1.38 18.74
C ASP A 143 -2.01 0.68 19.01
N VAL A 144 -2.00 -0.39 19.80
CA VAL A 144 -0.79 -1.20 20.09
C VAL A 144 -0.27 -1.88 18.83
N LEU A 145 -1.16 -2.50 18.06
CA LEU A 145 -0.78 -3.13 16.81
C LEU A 145 -0.08 -2.11 15.93
N GLU A 146 -0.65 -0.91 15.77
CA GLU A 146 -0.17 0.20 14.92
C GLU A 146 1.21 0.76 15.29
N LEU A 147 1.70 0.59 16.52
CA LEU A 147 3.01 1.08 16.92
C LEU A 147 4.17 0.44 16.15
N ARG A 148 5.19 1.26 15.88
CA ARG A 148 6.42 0.87 15.18
C ARG A 148 7.63 1.41 15.94
N PHE A 149 8.75 0.70 15.88
CA PHE A 149 9.99 1.04 16.56
C PHE A 149 11.18 0.98 15.60
N PRO A 150 12.30 1.67 15.87
CA PRO A 150 13.47 1.66 14.98
C PRO A 150 14.04 0.27 14.69
N ASP A 151 13.81 -0.69 15.59
CA ASP A 151 14.21 -2.10 15.51
C ASP A 151 13.04 -3.05 15.16
N ALA A 152 11.79 -2.57 15.24
CA ALA A 152 10.59 -3.35 14.98
C ALA A 152 9.63 -2.59 14.03
N PRO A 153 9.72 -2.82 12.70
CA PRO A 153 8.87 -2.13 11.72
C PRO A 153 7.39 -2.50 11.84
N PHE A 154 7.06 -3.60 12.52
CA PHE A 154 5.74 -4.04 12.94
C PHE A 154 5.86 -4.89 14.21
N MET A 155 4.76 -5.06 14.94
CA MET A 155 4.65 -6.01 16.06
C MET A 155 4.98 -7.44 15.60
N SER A 156 5.81 -8.15 16.36
CA SER A 156 6.11 -9.56 16.07
C SER A 156 4.88 -10.46 16.29
N VAL A 157 4.83 -11.59 15.58
CA VAL A 157 3.75 -12.59 15.76
C VAL A 157 3.68 -13.10 17.20
N GLU A 158 4.81 -13.25 17.90
CA GLU A 158 4.87 -13.66 19.30
C GLU A 158 4.15 -12.67 20.21
N HIS A 159 4.40 -11.37 20.03
CA HIS A 159 3.67 -10.33 20.77
C HIS A 159 2.19 -10.28 20.38
N ALA A 160 1.83 -10.56 19.13
CA ALA A 160 0.42 -10.64 18.72
C ALA A 160 -0.32 -11.82 19.38
N LEU A 161 0.36 -12.96 19.56
CA LEU A 161 -0.17 -14.11 20.30
C LEU A 161 -0.33 -13.79 21.79
N GLN A 162 0.65 -13.13 22.40
CA GLN A 162 0.55 -12.65 23.78
C GLN A 162 -0.58 -11.63 23.95
N LEU A 163 -0.74 -10.71 22.99
CA LEU A 163 -1.81 -9.73 22.97
C LEU A 163 -3.18 -10.40 22.93
N GLN A 164 -3.32 -11.48 22.15
CA GLN A 164 -4.56 -12.25 22.16
C GLN A 164 -4.84 -12.90 23.51
N ALA A 165 -3.82 -13.51 24.12
CA ALA A 165 -3.98 -14.13 25.44
C ALA A 165 -4.29 -13.11 26.55
N ALA A 166 -3.85 -11.86 26.39
CA ALA A 166 -4.12 -10.81 27.36
C ALA A 166 -5.56 -10.27 27.30
N VAL A 167 -6.17 -10.22 26.11
CA VAL A 167 -7.50 -9.62 25.90
C VAL A 167 -8.62 -10.56 26.38
N PRO A 168 -9.46 -10.15 27.35
CA PRO A 168 -10.59 -10.95 27.81
C PRO A 168 -11.55 -11.30 26.67
N ASN A 169 -12.05 -12.53 26.66
CA ASN A 169 -12.96 -13.07 25.64
C ASN A 169 -12.39 -13.04 24.20
N ALA A 170 -11.07 -12.90 24.04
CA ALA A 170 -10.46 -13.07 22.73
C ALA A 170 -10.72 -14.47 22.15
N ASP A 171 -10.95 -15.47 23.00
CA ASP A 171 -11.30 -16.83 22.61
C ASP A 171 -12.68 -16.96 21.94
N ASP A 172 -13.59 -15.99 22.15
CA ASP A 172 -14.88 -15.95 21.43
C ASP A 172 -14.71 -15.51 19.97
N ASN A 173 -13.60 -14.84 19.67
CA ASN A 173 -13.21 -14.49 18.31
C ASN A 173 -11.68 -14.52 18.16
N PRO A 174 -11.08 -15.72 18.16
CA PRO A 174 -9.62 -15.88 18.22
C PRO A 174 -8.94 -15.29 16.98
N ASN A 175 -9.67 -15.23 15.87
CA ASN A 175 -9.19 -14.62 14.63
C ASN A 175 -9.26 -13.09 14.64
N GLY A 176 -9.98 -12.48 15.58
CA GLY A 176 -10.21 -11.04 15.61
C GLY A 176 -8.91 -10.25 15.68
N ILE A 177 -7.95 -10.70 16.49
CA ILE A 177 -6.65 -10.05 16.66
C ILE A 177 -5.70 -10.43 15.53
N PHE A 178 -5.66 -11.71 15.13
CA PHE A 178 -4.83 -12.18 14.02
C PHE A 178 -5.17 -11.51 12.69
N LEU A 179 -6.46 -11.36 12.37
CA LEU A 179 -6.91 -10.66 11.17
C LEU A 179 -6.52 -9.19 11.19
N ARG A 180 -6.55 -8.54 12.37
CA ARG A 180 -6.08 -7.15 12.54
C ARG A 180 -4.58 -7.06 12.36
N TRP A 181 -3.81 -7.95 12.97
CA TRP A 181 -2.35 -8.02 12.83
C TRP A 181 -1.95 -8.21 11.35
N LEU A 182 -2.54 -9.20 10.66
CA LEU A 182 -2.32 -9.43 9.22
C LEU A 182 -2.66 -8.19 8.39
N ALA A 183 -3.75 -7.48 8.70
CA ALA A 183 -4.16 -6.26 8.00
C ALA A 183 -3.18 -5.10 8.19
N THR A 184 -2.33 -5.14 9.23
CA THR A 184 -1.33 -4.10 9.46
C THR A 184 -0.07 -4.26 8.62
N LEU A 185 0.24 -5.46 8.13
CA LEU A 185 1.50 -5.72 7.41
C LEU A 185 1.58 -4.98 6.06
N PRO A 186 0.58 -5.03 5.16
CA PRO A 186 0.68 -4.36 3.87
C PRO A 186 1.01 -2.86 3.93
N PRO A 187 0.31 -2.02 4.72
CA PRO A 187 0.66 -0.60 4.78
C PRO A 187 2.03 -0.33 5.41
N ARG A 188 2.54 -1.21 6.26
CA ARG A 188 3.88 -1.07 6.86
C ARG A 188 4.99 -1.45 5.89
N LEU A 189 4.76 -2.49 5.09
CA LEU A 189 5.68 -2.90 4.03
C LEU A 189 5.83 -1.83 2.95
N VAL A 190 4.78 -1.02 2.72
CA VAL A 190 4.86 0.19 1.90
C VAL A 190 5.70 1.27 2.60
N ARG A 191 5.47 1.52 3.89
CA ARG A 191 6.18 2.56 4.66
C ARG A 191 7.68 2.35 4.71
N VAL A 192 8.16 1.11 4.90
CA VAL A 192 9.60 0.81 4.94
C VAL A 192 10.32 1.10 3.60
N SER A 193 9.57 1.21 2.49
CA SER A 193 10.12 1.62 1.20
C SER A 193 10.39 3.13 1.08
N THR A 194 9.92 3.96 2.02
CA THR A 194 10.09 5.42 1.95
C THR A 194 11.54 5.86 2.17
N LYS A 195 11.94 7.00 1.59
CA LYS A 195 13.30 7.54 1.69
C LYS A 195 13.78 7.75 3.13
N TRP A 196 12.88 8.16 4.03
CA TRP A 196 13.21 8.44 5.42
C TRP A 196 13.25 7.19 6.31
N GLU A 197 12.71 6.04 5.87
CA GLU A 197 12.76 4.79 6.64
C GLU A 197 13.78 3.78 6.13
N ARG A 198 14.27 3.90 4.88
CA ARG A 198 15.26 2.98 4.30
C ARG A 198 16.60 2.92 5.05
N SER A 199 16.94 3.96 5.81
CA SER A 199 18.13 3.95 6.68
C SER A 199 17.94 3.10 7.94
N LEU A 200 16.71 2.93 8.41
CA LEU A 200 16.36 2.10 9.56
C LEU A 200 16.10 0.65 9.15
N PHE A 201 15.44 0.45 7.99
CA PHE A 201 14.96 -0.85 7.57
C PHE A 201 15.45 -1.23 6.18
N LYS A 202 16.02 -2.43 6.05
CA LYS A 202 16.27 -3.06 4.75
C LYS A 202 15.00 -3.75 4.27
N ALA A 203 14.33 -3.17 3.29
CA ALA A 203 13.00 -3.60 2.84
C ALA A 203 12.92 -5.12 2.54
N ASP A 204 13.92 -5.69 1.85
CA ASP A 204 13.91 -7.12 1.50
C ASP A 204 14.08 -8.03 2.73
N THR A 205 14.89 -7.62 3.71
CA THR A 205 15.01 -8.32 4.99
C THR A 205 13.69 -8.27 5.75
N VAL A 206 13.04 -7.11 5.80
CA VAL A 206 11.74 -6.94 6.47
C VAL A 206 10.64 -7.76 5.78
N ARG A 207 10.63 -7.81 4.45
CA ARG A 207 9.70 -8.63 3.66
C ARG A 207 9.87 -10.13 3.92
N ALA A 208 11.10 -10.62 3.91
CA ALA A 208 11.41 -12.01 4.22
C ALA A 208 11.02 -12.39 5.65
N ASP A 209 11.28 -11.49 6.61
CA ASP A 209 10.88 -11.70 7.99
C ASP A 209 9.36 -11.66 8.18
N ALA A 210 8.65 -10.74 7.54
CA ALA A 210 7.19 -10.71 7.52
C ALA A 210 6.62 -12.04 7.01
N ALA A 211 7.13 -12.57 5.90
CA ALA A 211 6.70 -13.86 5.36
C ALA A 211 6.92 -15.02 6.35
N ARG A 212 8.07 -15.05 7.03
CA ARG A 212 8.35 -16.03 8.09
C ARG A 212 7.35 -15.92 9.24
N GLN A 213 7.08 -14.70 9.72
CA GLN A 213 6.15 -14.48 10.83
C GLN A 213 4.70 -14.84 10.46
N ILE A 214 4.28 -14.59 9.21
CA ILE A 214 2.96 -15.02 8.73
C ILE A 214 2.86 -16.56 8.74
N ARG A 215 3.91 -17.30 8.35
CA ARG A 215 3.92 -18.77 8.42
C ARG A 215 3.77 -19.29 9.85
N VAL A 216 4.47 -18.67 10.80
CA VAL A 216 4.32 -19.02 12.24
C VAL A 216 2.88 -18.81 12.70
N LEU A 217 2.24 -17.71 12.31
CA LEU A 217 0.84 -17.46 12.63
C LEU A 217 -0.09 -18.48 11.96
N GLU A 218 0.13 -18.77 10.68
CA GLU A 218 -0.67 -19.75 9.94
C GLU A 218 -0.58 -21.14 10.58
N ASP A 219 0.63 -21.59 10.94
CA ASP A 219 0.86 -22.85 11.65
C ASP A 219 0.17 -22.86 13.03
N HIS A 220 0.18 -21.73 13.72
CA HIS A 220 -0.54 -21.59 14.99
C HIS A 220 -2.05 -21.76 14.79
N ILE A 221 -2.66 -21.03 13.85
CA ILE A 221 -4.09 -21.14 13.53
C ILE A 221 -4.44 -22.57 13.09
N ALA A 222 -3.60 -23.20 12.26
CA ALA A 222 -3.79 -24.58 11.82
C ALA A 222 -3.82 -25.57 12.99
N LYS A 223 -3.02 -25.34 14.04
CA LYS A 223 -2.93 -26.20 15.23
C LYS A 223 -4.04 -25.94 16.24
N THR A 224 -4.38 -24.67 16.50
CA THR A 224 -5.32 -24.30 17.58
C THR A 224 -6.75 -24.19 17.11
N THR A 225 -6.97 -23.72 15.88
CA THR A 225 -8.30 -23.47 15.31
C THR A 225 -8.39 -23.86 13.82
N PRO A 226 -8.22 -25.15 13.45
CA PRO A 226 -8.16 -25.58 12.04
C PRO A 226 -9.35 -25.10 11.19
N LYS A 227 -10.58 -25.15 11.74
CA LYS A 227 -11.80 -24.69 11.05
C LYS A 227 -11.75 -23.20 10.68
N ALA A 228 -11.04 -22.39 11.47
CA ALA A 228 -10.88 -20.96 11.20
C ALA A 228 -9.98 -20.73 9.98
N LEU A 229 -8.94 -21.55 9.81
CA LEU A 229 -8.05 -21.44 8.66
C LEU A 229 -8.81 -21.62 7.34
N ASP A 230 -9.84 -22.48 7.32
CA ASP A 230 -10.68 -22.73 6.15
C ASP A 230 -11.69 -21.61 5.86
N ALA A 231 -11.89 -20.67 6.79
CA ALA A 231 -12.78 -19.54 6.58
C ALA A 231 -12.22 -18.59 5.52
N VAL A 232 -13.03 -18.26 4.51
CA VAL A 232 -12.68 -17.34 3.41
C VAL A 232 -12.08 -15.99 3.91
N PRO A 233 -12.60 -15.35 4.99
CA PRO A 233 -11.99 -14.13 5.52
C PRO A 233 -10.53 -14.31 5.99
N VAL A 234 -10.20 -15.46 6.59
CA VAL A 234 -8.85 -15.78 7.07
C VAL A 234 -7.92 -16.07 5.89
N ARG A 235 -8.35 -16.93 4.96
CA ARG A 235 -7.60 -17.19 3.71
C ARG A 235 -7.31 -15.90 2.95
N ARG A 236 -8.29 -14.99 2.85
CA ARG A 236 -8.12 -13.68 2.18
C ARG A 236 -7.12 -12.78 2.91
N ALA A 237 -7.15 -12.75 4.24
CA ALA A 237 -6.19 -11.96 5.02
C ALA A 237 -4.76 -12.50 4.85
N LEU A 238 -4.58 -13.82 4.89
CA LEU A 238 -3.30 -14.47 4.64
C LEU A 238 -2.80 -14.22 3.22
N MET A 239 -3.66 -14.41 2.21
CA MET A 239 -3.34 -14.10 0.81
C MET A 239 -2.85 -12.67 0.63
N HIS A 240 -3.54 -11.70 1.24
CA HIS A 240 -3.17 -10.29 1.17
C HIS A 240 -1.85 -10.00 1.89
N ALA A 241 -1.65 -10.56 3.09
CA ALA A 241 -0.42 -10.41 3.85
C ALA A 241 0.78 -11.02 3.10
N TYR A 242 0.71 -12.29 2.69
CA TYR A 242 1.76 -12.94 1.91
C TYR A 242 2.03 -12.21 0.59
N GLY A 243 0.98 -11.83 -0.15
CA GLY A 243 1.11 -11.07 -1.39
C GLY A 243 1.86 -9.74 -1.20
N SER A 244 1.61 -9.04 -0.08
CA SER A 244 2.29 -7.78 0.24
C SER A 244 3.77 -7.93 0.58
N THR A 245 4.22 -9.12 1.00
CA THR A 245 5.65 -9.39 1.25
C THR A 245 6.47 -9.44 -0.04
N ARG A 246 5.83 -9.72 -1.18
CA ARG A 246 6.47 -9.88 -2.51
C ARG A 246 7.48 -11.04 -2.64
N VAL A 247 7.72 -11.79 -1.57
CA VAL A 247 8.67 -12.92 -1.53
C VAL A 247 7.99 -14.26 -1.25
N ALA A 248 6.67 -14.26 -1.03
CA ALA A 248 5.86 -15.44 -0.71
C ALA A 248 4.67 -15.58 -1.69
N ALA A 249 4.96 -15.50 -2.99
CA ALA A 249 3.92 -15.57 -4.03
C ALA A 249 3.20 -16.93 -4.02
N ASP A 250 3.92 -18.03 -3.79
CA ASP A 250 3.35 -19.38 -3.77
C ASP A 250 2.41 -19.59 -2.57
N ASP A 251 2.77 -19.08 -1.39
CA ASP A 251 1.90 -19.10 -0.20
C ASP A 251 0.59 -18.34 -0.48
N ALA A 252 0.69 -17.15 -1.09
CA ALA A 252 -0.49 -16.39 -1.46
C ALA A 252 -1.34 -17.09 -2.54
N ALA A 253 -0.72 -17.74 -3.53
CA ALA A 253 -1.40 -18.51 -4.57
C ALA A 253 -2.17 -19.71 -3.97
N ARG A 254 -1.57 -20.43 -3.01
CA ARG A 254 -2.24 -21.51 -2.26
C ARG A 254 -3.52 -21.03 -1.58
N HIS A 255 -3.50 -19.84 -0.98
CA HIS A 255 -4.70 -19.26 -0.39
C HIS A 255 -5.74 -18.82 -1.42
N TRP A 256 -5.31 -18.29 -2.57
CA TRP A 256 -6.20 -17.97 -3.68
C TRP A 256 -6.93 -19.22 -4.20
N ASP A 257 -6.23 -20.33 -4.36
CA ASP A 257 -6.82 -21.60 -4.79
C ASP A 257 -7.89 -22.09 -3.82
N ALA A 258 -7.64 -22.02 -2.50
CA ALA A 258 -8.62 -22.37 -1.49
C ALA A 258 -9.86 -21.46 -1.52
N ILE A 259 -9.67 -20.15 -1.68
CA ILE A 259 -10.76 -19.17 -1.82
C ILE A 259 -11.61 -19.48 -3.06
N ARG A 260 -10.96 -19.75 -4.20
CA ARG A 260 -11.61 -20.09 -5.47
C ARG A 260 -12.41 -21.38 -5.37
N ALA A 261 -11.85 -22.41 -4.73
CA ALA A 261 -12.54 -23.68 -4.49
C ALA A 261 -13.81 -23.47 -3.64
N ALA A 262 -13.73 -22.65 -2.59
CA ALA A 262 -14.89 -22.31 -1.76
C ALA A 262 -15.99 -21.59 -2.57
N TYR A 263 -15.63 -20.65 -3.44
CA TYR A 263 -16.60 -19.99 -4.33
C TYR A 263 -17.23 -20.96 -5.35
N ALA A 264 -16.46 -21.92 -5.85
CA ALA A 264 -16.98 -22.94 -6.76
C ALA A 264 -17.98 -23.89 -6.07
N SER A 265 -17.81 -24.15 -4.78
CA SER A 265 -18.69 -25.03 -3.99
C SER A 265 -19.92 -24.33 -3.39
N GLY A 266 -20.26 -23.13 -3.85
CA GLY A 266 -21.48 -22.42 -3.43
C GLY A 266 -21.29 -21.45 -2.25
N ALA A 267 -20.05 -21.09 -1.89
CA ALA A 267 -19.86 -19.92 -1.03
C ALA A 267 -20.42 -18.66 -1.72
N ASP A 268 -20.89 -17.70 -0.91
CA ASP A 268 -21.45 -16.42 -1.34
C ASP A 268 -20.66 -15.70 -2.44
N ARG A 269 -21.29 -14.70 -3.06
CA ARG A 269 -20.71 -13.84 -4.11
C ARG A 269 -19.23 -13.53 -3.88
N VAL A 270 -18.46 -13.66 -4.96
CA VAL A 270 -17.02 -13.42 -4.98
C VAL A 270 -16.71 -12.03 -4.44
N HIS A 271 -15.90 -11.98 -3.39
CA HIS A 271 -15.57 -10.73 -2.75
C HIS A 271 -14.57 -9.94 -3.60
N ILE A 272 -14.92 -8.72 -4.00
CA ILE A 272 -14.12 -7.90 -4.93
C ILE A 272 -12.66 -7.67 -4.47
N ARG A 273 -12.42 -7.55 -3.15
CA ARG A 273 -11.06 -7.51 -2.56
C ARG A 273 -10.23 -8.75 -2.87
N ALA A 274 -10.84 -9.94 -2.88
CA ALA A 274 -10.12 -11.17 -3.19
C ALA A 274 -9.61 -11.16 -4.63
N LEU A 275 -10.42 -10.63 -5.56
CA LEU A 275 -10.02 -10.46 -6.97
C LEU A 275 -8.84 -9.49 -7.12
N GLU A 276 -8.92 -8.32 -6.48
CA GLU A 276 -7.85 -7.33 -6.53
C GLU A 276 -6.53 -7.89 -5.97
N THR A 277 -6.59 -8.52 -4.80
CA THR A 277 -5.42 -9.12 -4.17
C THR A 277 -4.87 -10.27 -5.01
N ALA A 278 -5.71 -11.16 -5.54
CA ALA A 278 -5.26 -12.27 -6.38
C ALA A 278 -4.50 -11.78 -7.62
N LEU A 279 -4.94 -10.69 -8.27
CA LEU A 279 -4.23 -10.09 -9.41
C LEU A 279 -2.92 -9.38 -9.01
N ALA A 280 -2.80 -8.95 -7.76
CA ALA A 280 -1.61 -8.30 -7.23
C ALA A 280 -0.50 -9.27 -6.79
N VAL A 281 -0.83 -10.55 -6.56
CA VAL A 281 0.12 -11.56 -6.09
C VAL A 281 1.18 -11.97 -7.13
N PRO A 282 0.82 -12.27 -8.41
CA PRO A 282 1.79 -12.78 -9.37
C PRO A 282 2.88 -11.77 -9.69
N ARG A 283 4.09 -12.25 -9.97
CA ARG A 283 5.25 -11.39 -10.24
C ARG A 283 5.56 -11.24 -11.74
N THR A 284 4.85 -11.96 -12.60
CA THR A 284 5.04 -11.98 -14.05
C THR A 284 3.73 -11.68 -14.76
N VAL A 285 3.84 -11.24 -16.02
CA VAL A 285 2.69 -11.04 -16.92
C VAL A 285 1.87 -12.32 -17.05
N ASP A 286 2.53 -13.45 -17.34
CA ASP A 286 1.88 -14.77 -17.46
C ASP A 286 1.09 -15.15 -16.20
N GLY A 287 1.65 -14.86 -15.02
CA GLY A 287 0.97 -15.14 -13.76
C GLY A 287 -0.28 -14.27 -13.57
N VAL A 288 -0.23 -12.99 -13.97
CA VAL A 288 -1.40 -12.10 -13.96
C VAL A 288 -2.46 -12.59 -14.95
N HIS A 289 -2.07 -13.01 -16.15
CA HIS A 289 -2.98 -13.62 -17.15
C HIS A 289 -3.63 -14.90 -16.63
N ALA A 290 -2.86 -15.78 -15.99
CA ALA A 290 -3.36 -17.02 -15.42
C ALA A 290 -4.42 -16.77 -14.36
N VAL A 291 -4.18 -15.83 -13.43
CA VAL A 291 -5.17 -15.44 -12.42
C VAL A 291 -6.39 -14.80 -13.08
N TRP A 292 -6.20 -13.93 -14.06
CA TRP A 292 -7.31 -13.31 -14.79
C TRP A 292 -8.24 -14.34 -15.46
N ALA A 293 -7.67 -15.34 -16.13
CA ALA A 293 -8.42 -16.44 -16.73
C ALA A 293 -9.20 -17.26 -15.70
N GLN A 294 -8.72 -17.36 -14.45
CA GLN A 294 -9.47 -17.99 -13.36
C GLN A 294 -10.61 -17.10 -12.88
N ILE A 295 -10.40 -15.79 -12.76
CA ILE A 295 -11.42 -14.82 -12.34
C ILE A 295 -12.58 -14.78 -13.34
N GLN A 296 -12.31 -14.87 -14.64
CA GLN A 296 -13.35 -14.87 -15.68
C GLN A 296 -14.31 -16.08 -15.59
N LYS A 297 -13.90 -17.16 -14.92
CA LYS A 297 -14.73 -18.36 -14.72
C LYS A 297 -15.58 -18.29 -13.45
N LEU A 298 -15.37 -17.27 -12.61
CA LEU A 298 -16.10 -17.10 -11.37
C LEU A 298 -17.45 -16.41 -11.61
N PRO A 299 -18.46 -16.63 -10.76
CA PRO A 299 -19.74 -15.93 -10.81
C PRO A 299 -19.58 -14.48 -10.33
N VAL A 300 -18.91 -13.65 -11.13
CA VAL A 300 -18.76 -12.22 -10.87
C VAL A 300 -20.05 -11.50 -11.32
N PRO A 301 -20.65 -10.64 -10.48
CA PRO A 301 -21.85 -9.91 -10.87
C PRO A 301 -21.63 -9.13 -12.17
N PRO A 302 -22.60 -9.09 -13.10
CA PRO A 302 -22.48 -8.26 -14.29
C PRO A 302 -22.31 -6.79 -13.89
N PRO A 303 -21.56 -5.99 -14.66
CA PRO A 303 -21.41 -4.57 -14.40
C PRO A 303 -22.78 -3.90 -14.37
N SER A 304 -23.04 -3.07 -13.35
CA SER A 304 -24.37 -2.48 -13.10
C SER A 304 -24.83 -1.50 -14.17
N ASP A 305 -23.92 -1.02 -15.04
CA ASP A 305 -24.21 -0.14 -16.18
C ASP A 305 -23.11 -0.28 -17.26
N THR A 306 -23.48 -0.36 -18.54
CA THR A 306 -22.57 -0.51 -19.70
C THR A 306 -21.64 0.69 -19.96
N VAL A 307 -21.84 1.80 -19.24
CA VAL A 307 -21.11 3.07 -19.44
C VAL A 307 -19.81 3.12 -18.62
N ASN A 308 -19.65 2.25 -17.62
CA ASN A 308 -18.49 2.26 -16.71
C ASN A 308 -17.62 1.01 -16.90
N MET A 309 -16.29 1.19 -16.86
CA MET A 309 -15.33 0.10 -16.84
C MET A 309 -15.64 -0.87 -15.66
N PRO A 310 -15.84 -2.17 -15.91
CA PRO A 310 -15.99 -3.17 -14.87
C PRO A 310 -14.82 -3.12 -13.89
N VAL A 311 -15.12 -3.23 -12.59
CA VAL A 311 -14.08 -3.19 -11.54
C VAL A 311 -13.00 -4.25 -11.75
N PRO A 312 -13.32 -5.51 -12.13
CA PRO A 312 -12.30 -6.52 -12.42
C PRO A 312 -11.36 -6.12 -13.57
N ASP A 313 -11.88 -5.56 -14.67
CA ASP A 313 -11.05 -5.09 -15.79
C ASP A 313 -10.09 -3.98 -15.34
N ALA A 314 -10.57 -3.07 -14.49
CA ALA A 314 -9.73 -2.00 -13.94
C ALA A 314 -8.59 -2.59 -13.09
N PHE A 315 -8.86 -3.60 -12.25
CA PHE A 315 -7.83 -4.27 -11.47
C PHE A 315 -6.85 -5.05 -12.33
N TYR A 316 -7.34 -5.73 -13.37
CA TYR A 316 -6.50 -6.47 -14.30
C TYR A 316 -5.50 -5.54 -14.99
N ALA A 317 -6.00 -4.44 -15.58
CA ALA A 317 -5.15 -3.50 -16.27
C ALA A 317 -4.18 -2.76 -15.32
N LEU A 318 -4.59 -2.39 -14.10
CA LEU A 318 -3.66 -1.85 -13.10
C LEU A 318 -2.53 -2.83 -12.74
N ASN A 319 -2.84 -4.13 -12.64
CA ASN A 319 -1.84 -5.15 -12.33
C ASN A 319 -0.97 -5.54 -13.54
N LEU A 320 -1.45 -5.37 -14.78
CA LEU A 320 -0.60 -5.42 -15.97
C LEU A 320 0.44 -4.29 -15.96
N VAL A 321 0.03 -3.07 -15.60
CA VAL A 321 0.97 -1.96 -15.43
C VAL A 321 2.01 -2.27 -14.34
N ARG A 322 1.57 -2.84 -13.21
CA ARG A 322 2.47 -3.24 -12.10
C ARG A 322 3.62 -4.15 -12.56
N VAL A 323 3.34 -5.10 -13.46
CA VAL A 323 4.34 -6.06 -13.97
C VAL A 323 5.01 -5.59 -15.27
N GLY A 324 4.81 -4.32 -15.67
CA GLY A 324 5.48 -3.72 -16.83
C GLY A 324 4.79 -3.92 -18.18
N ALA A 325 3.62 -4.55 -18.25
CA ALA A 325 2.83 -4.73 -19.47
C ALA A 325 1.94 -3.50 -19.77
N LEU A 326 2.56 -2.33 -19.94
CA LEU A 326 1.84 -1.07 -20.14
C LEU A 326 1.00 -1.06 -21.42
N ASP A 327 1.52 -1.61 -22.51
CA ASP A 327 0.83 -1.63 -23.81
C ASP A 327 -0.46 -2.46 -23.72
N GLU A 328 -0.41 -3.63 -23.08
CA GLU A 328 -1.60 -4.46 -22.85
C GLU A 328 -2.61 -3.77 -21.92
N ALA A 329 -2.13 -3.11 -20.86
CA ALA A 329 -3.00 -2.35 -19.98
C ALA A 329 -3.71 -1.20 -20.71
N GLU A 330 -3.02 -0.54 -21.64
CA GLU A 330 -3.59 0.47 -22.53
C GLU A 330 -4.65 -0.10 -23.46
N GLU A 331 -4.42 -1.29 -24.04
CA GLU A 331 -5.43 -1.97 -24.86
C GLU A 331 -6.69 -2.34 -24.08
N ILE A 332 -6.56 -2.78 -22.82
CA ILE A 332 -7.72 -2.98 -21.95
C ILE A 332 -8.42 -1.66 -21.66
N ALA A 333 -7.68 -0.59 -21.37
CA ALA A 333 -8.25 0.71 -21.03
C ALA A 333 -8.94 1.41 -22.21
N LYS A 334 -8.47 1.21 -23.45
CA LYS A 334 -9.05 1.79 -24.67
C LYS A 334 -10.46 1.28 -25.00
N LYS A 335 -10.85 0.12 -24.46
CA LYS A 335 -12.20 -0.46 -24.61
C LYS A 335 -13.28 0.35 -23.90
N TRP A 336 -12.89 1.25 -22.99
CA TRP A 336 -13.79 1.97 -22.11
C TRP A 336 -13.59 3.49 -22.24
N PRO A 337 -14.63 4.31 -21.96
CA PRO A 337 -14.45 5.75 -21.78
C PRO A 337 -13.39 6.05 -20.71
N LEU A 338 -12.79 7.24 -20.78
CA LEU A 338 -11.77 7.66 -19.81
C LEU A 338 -12.29 7.45 -18.37
N HIS A 339 -11.55 6.66 -17.58
CA HIS A 339 -11.96 6.26 -16.25
C HIS A 339 -10.92 6.66 -15.20
N SER A 340 -11.36 7.33 -14.12
CA SER A 340 -10.46 7.94 -13.12
C SER A 340 -9.59 6.93 -12.36
N ARG A 341 -9.97 5.64 -12.32
CA ARG A 341 -9.19 4.59 -11.65
C ARG A 341 -7.94 4.17 -12.42
N ILE A 342 -7.96 4.26 -13.74
CA ILE A 342 -6.85 3.80 -14.59
C ILE A 342 -6.22 4.92 -15.42
N GLY A 343 -6.98 5.96 -15.75
CA GLY A 343 -6.52 7.05 -16.61
C GLY A 343 -5.31 7.82 -16.07
N TRP A 344 -5.02 7.73 -14.77
CA TRP A 344 -3.80 8.32 -14.19
C TRP A 344 -2.54 7.48 -14.47
N VAL A 345 -2.69 6.18 -14.71
CA VAL A 345 -1.57 5.25 -14.94
C VAL A 345 -1.30 5.03 -16.44
N VAL A 346 -2.36 4.95 -17.25
CA VAL A 346 -2.26 4.66 -18.69
C VAL A 346 -2.55 5.90 -19.53
N LYS A 347 -1.97 6.00 -20.73
CA LYS A 347 -2.23 7.11 -21.64
C LYS A 347 -3.51 6.90 -22.46
N SER A 348 -4.64 6.59 -21.82
CA SER A 348 -5.89 6.41 -22.56
C SER A 348 -6.38 7.76 -23.13
N HIS A 349 -6.42 7.89 -24.45
CA HIS A 349 -6.82 9.09 -25.20
C HIS A 349 -7.91 8.84 -26.27
N SER A 350 -8.56 7.67 -26.33
CA SER A 350 -9.47 7.38 -27.46
C SER A 350 -10.92 7.85 -27.25
N GLY A 351 -11.36 8.15 -26.03
CA GLY A 351 -12.71 8.63 -25.79
C GLY A 351 -12.85 10.13 -26.02
N LYS A 352 -12.97 10.59 -27.27
CA LYS A 352 -13.65 11.87 -27.50
C LYS A 352 -15.11 11.66 -27.07
N GLU A 353 -15.51 12.11 -25.88
CA GLU A 353 -16.92 12.43 -25.63
C GLU A 353 -17.26 13.61 -26.55
N LYS A 354 -17.49 13.33 -27.84
CA LYS A 354 -18.13 14.28 -28.74
C LYS A 354 -19.59 14.35 -28.29
N THR A 355 -19.91 15.31 -27.45
CA THR A 355 -21.28 15.81 -27.44
C THR A 355 -21.50 16.50 -28.78
N GLU A 356 -22.69 16.36 -29.37
CA GLU A 356 -23.09 17.02 -30.63
C GLU A 356 -23.00 18.56 -30.58
N LYS A 357 -22.56 19.15 -29.46
CA LYS A 357 -22.46 20.61 -29.25
C LYS A 357 -21.15 21.08 -28.60
N GLY A 358 -20.05 20.32 -28.69
CA GLY A 358 -18.71 20.83 -28.35
C GLY A 358 -18.46 21.20 -26.87
N HIS A 359 -19.39 20.89 -25.96
CA HIS A 359 -19.18 21.04 -24.53
C HIS A 359 -18.78 19.68 -23.94
N ALA A 360 -17.53 19.56 -23.48
CA ALA A 360 -17.12 18.46 -22.61
C ALA A 360 -18.13 18.37 -21.45
N THR A 361 -18.66 17.18 -21.17
CA THR A 361 -19.59 17.05 -20.05
C THR A 361 -18.82 17.39 -18.77
N LYS A 362 -19.44 18.10 -17.81
CA LYS A 362 -18.86 18.39 -16.48
C LYS A 362 -18.29 17.13 -15.79
N ARG A 363 -18.80 15.95 -16.16
CA ARG A 363 -18.31 14.63 -15.76
C ARG A 363 -16.91 14.34 -16.32
N PHE A 364 -16.70 14.53 -17.63
CA PHE A 364 -15.41 14.34 -18.28
C PHE A 364 -14.33 15.26 -17.71
N ASP A 365 -14.63 16.56 -17.54
CA ASP A 365 -13.69 17.52 -16.95
C ASP A 365 -13.28 17.12 -15.53
N ASN A 366 -14.23 16.66 -14.72
CA ASN A 366 -13.94 16.15 -13.39
C ASN A 366 -13.05 14.89 -13.43
N ILE A 367 -13.25 13.98 -14.38
CA ILE A 367 -12.39 12.80 -14.56
C ILE A 367 -10.97 13.20 -14.96
N LEU A 368 -10.82 14.18 -15.86
CA LEU A 368 -9.51 14.74 -16.24
C LEU A 368 -8.81 15.38 -15.04
N GLN A 369 -9.53 16.18 -14.25
CA GLN A 369 -8.99 16.80 -13.04
C GLN A 369 -8.52 15.76 -12.01
N VAL A 370 -9.33 14.73 -11.73
CA VAL A 370 -8.97 13.64 -10.82
C VAL A 370 -7.75 12.87 -11.35
N THR A 371 -7.74 12.59 -12.65
CA THR A 371 -6.63 11.89 -13.33
C THR A 371 -5.32 12.65 -13.19
N ARG A 372 -5.33 13.96 -13.48
CA ARG A 372 -4.16 14.84 -13.31
C ARG A 372 -3.70 14.88 -11.85
N ARG A 373 -4.62 15.08 -10.90
CA ARG A 373 -4.30 15.12 -9.47
C ARG A 373 -3.70 13.80 -8.98
N ASN A 374 -4.18 12.67 -9.47
CA ASN A 374 -3.62 11.36 -9.12
C ASN A 374 -2.22 11.16 -9.70
N ARG A 375 -1.93 11.66 -10.92
CA ARG A 375 -0.56 11.68 -11.47
C ARG A 375 0.39 12.51 -10.61
N GLU A 376 0.01 13.74 -10.28
CA GLU A 376 0.82 14.62 -9.42
C GLU A 376 1.11 13.97 -8.06
N ARG A 377 0.12 13.29 -7.46
CA ARG A 377 0.29 12.54 -6.21
C ARG A 377 1.19 11.32 -6.37
N ALA A 378 1.03 10.55 -7.44
CA ALA A 378 1.88 9.40 -7.74
C ALA A 378 3.34 9.81 -7.92
N GLU A 379 3.59 10.94 -8.59
CA GLU A 379 4.92 11.53 -8.73
C GLU A 379 5.51 11.92 -7.37
N VAL A 380 4.73 12.54 -6.48
CA VAL A 380 5.17 12.85 -5.11
C VAL A 380 5.52 11.59 -4.33
N LEU A 381 4.70 10.55 -4.40
CA LEU A 381 4.96 9.26 -3.73
C LEU A 381 6.22 8.58 -4.26
N ALA A 382 6.41 8.58 -5.58
CA ALA A 382 7.63 8.05 -6.20
C ALA A 382 8.88 8.85 -5.78
N ASN A 383 8.76 10.18 -5.74
CA ASN A 383 9.80 11.07 -5.24
C ASN A 383 10.09 10.85 -3.74
N ASN A 384 9.16 10.30 -2.98
CA ASN A 384 9.36 9.90 -1.58
C ASN A 384 9.92 8.48 -1.42
N GLY A 385 10.26 7.81 -2.54
CA GLY A 385 10.91 6.50 -2.55
C GLY A 385 9.97 5.32 -2.75
N LEU A 386 8.68 5.53 -2.99
CA LEU A 386 7.79 4.41 -3.27
C LEU A 386 7.95 3.92 -4.70
N ASP A 387 7.96 2.61 -4.90
CA ASP A 387 7.94 2.04 -6.25
C ASP A 387 6.52 1.98 -6.82
N GLN A 388 6.40 1.55 -8.08
CA GLN A 388 5.12 1.52 -8.78
C GLN A 388 4.08 0.61 -8.11
N GLU A 389 4.50 -0.54 -7.56
CA GLU A 389 3.60 -1.46 -6.86
C GLU A 389 3.09 -0.85 -5.56
N ASP A 390 3.96 -0.19 -4.79
CA ASP A 390 3.58 0.55 -3.58
C ASP A 390 2.58 1.68 -3.91
N VAL A 391 2.86 2.47 -4.96
CA VAL A 391 1.97 3.54 -5.41
C VAL A 391 0.60 2.97 -5.82
N LEU A 392 0.56 1.91 -6.63
CA LEU A 392 -0.70 1.27 -7.04
C LEU A 392 -1.49 0.76 -5.84
N TYR A 393 -0.83 0.14 -4.85
CA TYR A 393 -1.46 -0.27 -3.61
C TYR A 393 -2.06 0.90 -2.84
N MET A 394 -1.36 2.04 -2.75
CA MET A 394 -1.89 3.23 -2.07
C MET A 394 -3.14 3.80 -2.76
N PHE A 395 -3.22 3.71 -4.09
CA PHE A 395 -4.37 4.15 -4.87
C PHE A 395 -5.53 3.14 -4.95
N SER A 396 -5.33 1.92 -4.45
CA SER A 396 -6.41 0.92 -4.36
C SER A 396 -7.59 1.45 -3.53
N LEU A 397 -8.81 1.11 -3.96
CA LEU A 397 -10.04 1.44 -3.22
C LEU A 397 -10.08 0.83 -1.81
N HIS A 398 -9.38 -0.28 -1.64
CA HIS A 398 -9.34 -1.06 -0.41
C HIS A 398 -8.11 -0.77 0.43
N SER A 399 -7.25 0.13 -0.04
CA SER A 399 -6.10 0.63 0.70
C SER A 399 -6.52 1.42 1.95
N PRO A 400 -5.82 1.28 3.09
CA PRO A 400 -5.99 2.16 4.23
C PRO A 400 -5.64 3.62 3.89
N PHE A 401 -4.75 3.85 2.92
CA PHE A 401 -4.34 5.18 2.48
C PHE A 401 -5.40 5.94 1.66
N ALA A 402 -6.43 5.25 1.17
CA ALA A 402 -7.40 5.81 0.23
C ALA A 402 -8.19 7.01 0.82
N ASN A 403 -8.38 7.04 2.14
CA ASN A 403 -9.04 8.16 2.82
C ASN A 403 -8.17 9.42 2.82
N ASP A 404 -6.89 9.29 3.18
CA ASP A 404 -5.95 10.42 3.29
C ASP A 404 -5.49 10.93 1.91
N LEU A 405 -5.57 10.08 0.89
CA LEU A 405 -5.45 10.46 -0.51
C LEU A 405 -6.74 11.09 -1.07
N ASN A 406 -7.81 11.24 -0.28
CA ASN A 406 -9.12 11.73 -0.72
C ASN A 406 -9.68 10.98 -1.95
N LEU A 407 -9.44 9.66 -2.04
CA LEU A 407 -9.94 8.81 -3.12
C LEU A 407 -11.39 8.39 -2.88
N LYS A 408 -11.81 8.32 -1.61
CA LYS A 408 -13.20 8.12 -1.23
C LYS A 408 -13.85 9.49 -1.09
N ARG A 409 -14.80 9.82 -1.98
CA ARG A 409 -15.74 10.93 -1.71
C ARG A 409 -16.43 10.58 -0.38
N ARG A 410 -16.24 11.38 0.66
CA ARG A 410 -17.24 11.40 1.74
C ARG A 410 -18.56 11.78 1.06
N PRO A 411 -19.67 11.06 1.30
CA PRO A 411 -20.96 11.70 1.06
C PRO A 411 -20.92 13.01 1.85
N ARG A 412 -21.26 14.13 1.19
CA ARG A 412 -21.64 15.31 1.95
C ARG A 412 -22.84 14.86 2.78
N GLN A 413 -22.66 14.76 4.10
CA GLN A 413 -23.82 14.73 4.99
C GLN A 413 -24.52 16.08 4.74
N GLN A 414 -25.70 15.98 4.13
CA GLN A 414 -26.69 17.06 4.13
C GLN A 414 -27.38 17.04 5.49
#